data_AF-A0A950SBX2-F1
#
_entry.id   AF-A0A950SBX2-F1
#
_cell.length_a   1.000
_cell.length_b   1.000
_cell.length_c   1.000
_cell.angle_alpha   90.00
_cell.angle_beta   90.00
_cell.angle_gamma   90.00
#
_symmetry.space_group_name_H-M   'P 1'
#
loop_
_entity.id
_entity.type
_entity.pdbx_description
1 polymer ?
#
loop_
_entity_poly.entity_id
_entity_poly.type
_entity_poly.pdbx_seq_one_letter_code
_entity_poly.pdbx_strand_id
1 'polypeptide(L)'
;MPVGSEITLEAVLEFVKETRGFDFTGYKRSTVERRIAKRMAEVGADRYEDYLDYLQLHQEEFAQLFNTILINVTGFFRDPRAWDYLAGEVVPQLVESRASSSPIRIWCAGCASGEEAFTIAMVFARVLGDDGFRERVKIYATDIDEEALDQARHGAYLPRQIEDVPPDALERFFERTDQRYVFRKDLRRCVIFGRNDLVQDAPISHIDLLVCRNVLMYFTVETQAQILRRFHFALDNEGVLLLGKSEMLITHTSLFTPVDLKRRLFRKVMRPSLRERVRALALDPVDGASQSVADNLREAAFDVGRSAQLVLDAAGALVMANSAARNLFGLRVTDLGRPIQDLELSYRPVELRGHLDAVASDLRGIDLKSVRWRVAEQERVFDVRLAPLLGEGVLLGTSIAYEDTTESGELQKQLAASKRELEGAYEELQSTVEELETTNEELQSTNEELETTNEELQSTNEELETMNEELHSSNEELETMNEELRHRTRELHQINSFLESIFSTTGIGVAVIDDSQRVQIWNGNARELWGIAPEEAEGEHLMALDFGLPLEDLRGDLKAALGGEIHRAQRIVDATNRRGQPLQCRVTLVPLARVGNDGGAGVVIMMEALSG
;
A
#
# COMPACT_ATOMS: atom_id res chain seq x y z
N MET A 1 -19.13 -15.72 -14.40
CA MET A 1 -18.93 -15.32 -12.99
C MET A 1 -18.62 -13.83 -13.02
N PRO A 2 -19.41 -12.95 -12.39
CA PRO A 2 -18.99 -11.55 -12.29
C PRO A 2 -17.79 -11.47 -11.34
N VAL A 3 -16.76 -10.75 -11.78
CA VAL A 3 -15.54 -10.43 -11.02
C VAL A 3 -15.97 -9.77 -9.71
N GLY A 4 -15.59 -10.39 -8.58
CA GLY A 4 -15.92 -9.89 -7.26
C GLY A 4 -15.37 -8.48 -7.09
N SER A 5 -16.25 -7.53 -6.78
CA SER A 5 -15.85 -6.19 -6.34
C SER A 5 -15.05 -6.37 -5.06
N GLU A 6 -13.74 -6.10 -5.13
CA GLU A 6 -12.85 -6.14 -3.97
C GLU A 6 -13.43 -5.24 -2.88
N ILE A 7 -13.73 -5.80 -1.70
CA ILE A 7 -14.32 -5.02 -0.61
C ILE A 7 -13.25 -4.06 -0.12
N THR A 8 -13.49 -2.77 -0.30
CA THR A 8 -12.56 -1.71 0.08
C THR A 8 -12.79 -1.24 1.52
N LEU A 9 -11.89 -0.40 2.02
CA LEU A 9 -12.05 0.33 3.28
C LEU A 9 -13.44 0.98 3.41
N GLU A 10 -13.99 1.53 2.33
CA GLU A 10 -15.33 2.14 2.30
C GLU A 10 -16.43 1.19 2.77
N ALA A 11 -16.38 -0.08 2.35
CA ALA A 11 -17.39 -1.03 2.74
C ALA A 11 -17.31 -1.38 4.23
N VAL A 12 -16.11 -1.42 4.81
CA VAL A 12 -15.92 -1.56 6.27
C VAL A 12 -16.49 -0.34 7.00
N LEU A 13 -16.23 0.87 6.51
CA LEU A 13 -16.73 2.09 7.14
C LEU A 13 -18.26 2.22 7.03
N GLU A 14 -18.83 1.87 5.88
CA GLU A 14 -20.29 1.88 5.68
C GLU A 14 -20.97 0.83 6.57
N PHE A 15 -20.39 -0.37 6.69
CA PHE A 15 -20.90 -1.40 7.59
C PHE A 15 -20.90 -0.96 9.06
N VAL A 16 -19.81 -0.30 9.50
CA VAL A 16 -19.74 0.24 10.87
C VAL A 16 -20.78 1.34 11.07
N LYS A 17 -21.00 2.20 10.07
CA LYS A 17 -22.01 3.25 10.10
C LYS A 17 -23.43 2.68 10.18
N GLU A 18 -23.78 1.70 9.36
CA GLU A 18 -25.10 1.06 9.38
C GLU A 18 -25.35 0.28 10.68
N THR A 19 -24.35 -0.45 11.16
CA THR A 19 -24.52 -1.35 12.31
C THR A 19 -24.44 -0.62 13.65
N ARG A 20 -23.58 0.39 13.77
CA ARG A 20 -23.29 1.09 15.03
C ARG A 20 -23.69 2.56 15.03
N GLY A 21 -24.19 3.08 13.91
CA GLY A 21 -24.62 4.47 13.78
C GLY A 21 -23.46 5.47 13.84
N PHE A 22 -22.22 5.02 13.66
CA PHE A 22 -21.03 5.86 13.76
C PHE A 22 -20.46 6.17 12.38
N ASP A 23 -20.40 7.45 12.02
CA ASP A 23 -19.94 7.89 10.71
C ASP A 23 -18.48 8.40 10.74
N PHE A 24 -17.56 7.62 10.17
CA PHE A 24 -16.15 8.00 10.04
C PHE A 24 -15.85 8.87 8.81
N THR A 25 -16.82 9.19 7.97
CA THR A 25 -16.60 10.00 6.75
C THR A 25 -16.01 11.37 7.06
N GLY A 26 -16.34 11.93 8.23
CA GLY A 26 -15.81 13.21 8.71
C GLY A 26 -14.40 13.14 9.28
N TYR A 27 -13.80 11.94 9.42
CA TYR A 27 -12.47 11.73 9.99
C TYR A 27 -11.39 11.72 8.93
N LYS A 28 -10.15 12.02 9.33
CA LYS A 28 -8.99 11.95 8.44
C LYS A 28 -8.75 10.50 7.99
N ARG A 29 -8.98 10.27 6.71
CA ARG A 29 -8.88 8.96 6.05
C ARG A 29 -7.60 8.20 6.40
N SER A 30 -6.43 8.83 6.22
CA SER A 30 -5.13 8.22 6.53
C SER A 30 -4.95 7.78 7.98
N THR A 31 -5.63 8.43 8.93
CA THR A 31 -5.58 8.04 10.35
C THR A 31 -6.49 6.85 10.62
N VAL A 32 -7.70 6.85 10.05
CA VAL A 32 -8.67 5.76 10.18
C VAL A 32 -8.13 4.48 9.54
N GLU A 33 -7.64 4.58 8.31
CA GLU A 33 -7.06 3.48 7.55
C GLU A 33 -5.92 2.79 8.31
N ARG A 34 -4.92 3.55 8.77
CA ARG A 34 -3.79 3.01 9.55
C ARG A 34 -4.24 2.32 10.84
N ARG A 35 -5.30 2.81 11.49
CA ARG A 35 -5.83 2.25 12.76
C ARG A 35 -6.63 0.98 12.52
N ILE A 36 -7.39 0.92 11.44
CA ILE A 36 -8.08 -0.29 11.00
C ILE A 36 -7.08 -1.35 10.58
N ALA A 37 -6.08 -1.01 9.76
CA ALA A 37 -5.01 -1.93 9.39
C ALA A 37 -4.26 -2.52 10.60
N LYS A 38 -4.08 -1.72 11.66
CA LYS A 38 -3.53 -2.22 12.93
C LYS A 38 -4.44 -3.26 13.59
N ARG A 39 -5.76 -3.02 13.65
CA ARG A 39 -6.72 -4.01 14.19
C ARG A 39 -6.76 -5.27 13.35
N MET A 40 -6.78 -5.14 12.02
CA MET A 40 -6.70 -6.25 11.08
C MET A 40 -5.51 -7.15 11.37
N ALA A 41 -4.31 -6.56 11.53
CA ALA A 41 -3.11 -7.32 11.90
C ALA A 41 -3.20 -8.00 13.29
N GLU A 42 -3.88 -7.37 14.27
CA GLU A 42 -4.05 -7.94 15.61
C GLU A 42 -5.05 -9.11 15.66
N VAL A 43 -6.02 -9.14 14.76
CA VAL A 43 -7.00 -10.25 14.65
C VAL A 43 -6.63 -11.27 13.57
N GLY A 44 -5.55 -11.04 12.82
CA GLY A 44 -5.08 -11.93 11.75
C GLY A 44 -5.90 -11.85 10.46
N ALA A 45 -6.48 -10.68 10.15
CA ALA A 45 -7.17 -10.42 8.89
C ALA A 45 -6.22 -9.74 7.89
N ASP A 46 -5.99 -10.36 6.74
CA ASP A 46 -5.04 -9.86 5.74
C ASP A 46 -5.71 -8.90 4.74
N ARG A 47 -7.02 -9.07 4.48
CA ARG A 47 -7.82 -8.22 3.58
C ARG A 47 -9.00 -7.59 4.32
N TYR A 48 -9.52 -6.48 3.79
CA TYR A 48 -10.72 -5.81 4.34
C TYR A 48 -11.96 -6.71 4.29
N GLU A 49 -12.03 -7.62 3.31
CA GLU A 49 -13.02 -8.70 3.23
C GLU A 49 -13.01 -9.57 4.49
N ASP A 50 -11.84 -10.11 4.84
CA ASP A 50 -11.65 -10.96 6.01
C ASP A 50 -12.01 -10.21 7.31
N TYR A 51 -11.65 -8.93 7.39
CA TYR A 51 -11.96 -8.11 8.56
C TYR A 51 -13.45 -7.77 8.68
N LEU A 52 -14.13 -7.56 7.56
CA LEU A 52 -15.57 -7.35 7.54
C LEU A 52 -16.31 -8.60 8.01
N ASP A 53 -15.92 -9.78 7.53
CA ASP A 53 -16.46 -11.06 7.97
C ASP A 53 -16.20 -11.29 9.46
N TYR A 54 -15.00 -10.94 9.94
CA TYR A 54 -14.66 -10.99 11.36
C TYR A 54 -15.56 -10.09 12.21
N LEU A 55 -15.80 -8.84 11.79
CA LEU A 55 -16.70 -7.90 12.47
C LEU A 55 -18.15 -8.41 12.53
N GLN A 56 -18.60 -9.13 11.50
CA GLN A 56 -19.95 -9.72 11.47
C GLN A 56 -20.10 -10.87 12.48
N LEU A 57 -19.05 -11.69 12.65
CA LEU A 57 -19.06 -12.82 13.60
C LEU A 57 -18.81 -12.38 15.06
N HIS A 58 -17.98 -11.35 15.27
CA HIS A 58 -17.47 -10.96 16.59
C HIS A 58 -17.96 -9.57 17.01
N GLN A 59 -19.11 -9.51 17.70
CA GLN A 59 -19.70 -8.22 18.12
C GLN A 59 -18.82 -7.45 19.11
N GLU A 60 -18.01 -8.15 19.90
CA GLU A 60 -17.03 -7.60 20.83
C GLU A 60 -15.90 -6.83 20.12
N GLU A 61 -15.60 -7.15 18.85
CA GLU A 61 -14.53 -6.50 18.08
C GLU A 61 -14.82 -5.01 17.85
N PHE A 62 -16.10 -4.65 17.72
CA PHE A 62 -16.47 -3.24 17.55
C PHE A 62 -15.92 -2.36 18.66
N ALA A 63 -15.97 -2.81 19.92
CA ALA A 63 -15.43 -2.05 21.04
C ALA A 63 -13.92 -1.84 20.91
N GLN A 64 -13.17 -2.88 20.52
CA GLN A 64 -11.72 -2.81 20.31
C GLN A 64 -11.37 -1.91 19.11
N LEU A 65 -12.16 -1.98 18.05
CA LEU A 65 -12.05 -1.13 16.87
C LEU A 65 -12.27 0.34 17.22
N PHE A 66 -13.34 0.66 17.95
CA PHE A 66 -13.62 2.02 18.42
C PHE A 66 -12.50 2.53 19.33
N ASN A 67 -12.07 1.75 20.31
CA ASN A 67 -10.95 2.11 21.21
C ASN A 67 -9.62 2.31 20.46
N THR A 68 -9.45 1.66 19.31
CA THR A 68 -8.26 1.82 18.48
C THR A 68 -8.36 3.03 17.56
N ILE A 69 -9.52 3.29 16.98
CA ILE A 69 -9.74 4.44 16.09
C ILE A 69 -9.80 5.76 16.89
N LEU A 70 -10.56 5.76 17.97
CA LEU A 70 -10.73 6.87 18.90
C LEU A 70 -9.58 6.83 19.91
N ILE A 71 -8.58 7.71 19.75
CA ILE A 71 -7.48 7.78 20.74
C ILE A 71 -8.02 8.38 22.04
N ASN A 72 -8.31 7.53 23.01
CA ASN A 72 -8.85 7.93 24.32
C ASN A 72 -7.76 8.29 25.35
N VAL A 73 -6.54 8.61 24.89
CA VAL A 73 -5.44 8.99 25.80
C VAL A 73 -5.70 10.40 26.35
N THR A 74 -6.14 10.43 27.59
CA THR A 74 -6.39 11.64 28.38
C THR A 74 -5.62 11.58 29.70
N GLY A 75 -5.56 12.72 30.40
CA GLY A 75 -4.84 12.86 31.66
C GLY A 75 -5.25 14.14 32.37
N PHE A 76 -5.13 14.14 33.70
CA PHE A 76 -5.45 15.31 34.50
C PHE A 76 -4.49 16.47 34.19
N PHE A 77 -5.01 17.69 34.21
CA PHE A 77 -4.21 18.92 34.00
C PHE A 77 -3.36 18.93 32.72
N ARG A 78 -3.74 18.19 31.67
CA ARG A 78 -3.04 18.20 30.38
C ARG A 78 -2.86 19.63 29.86
N ASP A 79 -1.64 20.03 29.53
CA ASP A 79 -1.20 21.42 29.30
C ASP A 79 -1.48 22.36 30.52
N PRO A 80 -0.75 22.23 31.64
CA PRO A 80 -1.04 22.93 32.91
C PRO A 80 -1.20 24.46 32.78
N ARG A 81 -0.38 25.08 31.92
CA ARG A 81 -0.41 26.54 31.68
C ARG A 81 -1.74 27.08 31.14
N ALA A 82 -2.53 26.24 30.48
CA ALA A 82 -3.87 26.62 30.02
C ALA A 82 -4.84 26.66 31.19
N TRP A 83 -4.76 25.68 32.11
CA TRP A 83 -5.56 25.61 33.33
C TRP A 83 -5.22 26.72 34.31
N ASP A 84 -3.94 27.07 34.47
CA ASP A 84 -3.51 28.18 35.33
C ASP A 84 -4.11 29.51 34.86
N TYR A 85 -4.09 29.75 33.54
CA TYR A 85 -4.68 30.96 32.96
C TYR A 85 -6.20 30.96 33.05
N LEU A 86 -6.83 29.80 32.82
CA LEU A 86 -8.26 29.63 33.00
C LEU A 86 -8.66 29.99 34.45
N ALA A 87 -7.94 29.45 35.44
CA ALA A 87 -8.19 29.69 36.86
C ALA A 87 -7.93 31.14 37.30
N GLY A 88 -6.87 31.77 36.77
CA GLY A 88 -6.46 33.13 37.18
C GLY A 88 -7.23 34.26 36.52
N GLU A 89 -7.65 34.09 35.26
CA GLU A 89 -8.20 35.19 34.45
C GLU A 89 -9.63 34.91 33.99
N VAL A 90 -9.89 33.72 33.43
CA VAL A 90 -11.16 33.44 32.73
C VAL A 90 -12.28 33.12 33.71
N VAL A 91 -12.04 32.23 34.67
CA VAL A 91 -13.05 31.84 35.66
C VAL A 91 -13.50 33.04 36.50
N PRO A 92 -12.60 33.91 37.04
CA PRO A 92 -13.03 35.11 37.75
C PRO A 92 -13.93 36.02 36.90
N GLN A 93 -13.56 36.27 35.63
CA GLN A 93 -14.38 37.08 34.72
C GLN A 93 -15.76 36.47 34.43
N LEU A 94 -15.85 35.15 34.26
CA LEU A 94 -17.14 34.45 34.09
C LEU A 94 -18.00 34.54 35.35
N VAL A 95 -17.37 34.50 36.53
CA VAL A 95 -18.06 34.58 37.82
C VAL A 95 -18.58 35.99 38.10
N GLU A 96 -17.82 37.02 37.73
CA GLU A 96 -18.19 38.44 37.90
C GLU A 96 -19.23 38.92 36.88
N SER A 97 -19.15 38.47 35.63
CA SER A 97 -20.09 38.86 34.57
C SER A 97 -21.49 38.28 34.74
N ARG A 98 -21.65 37.25 35.59
CA ARG A 98 -22.93 36.61 35.90
C ARG A 98 -23.44 37.09 37.27
N ALA A 99 -24.75 37.40 37.34
CA ALA A 99 -25.42 37.62 38.61
C ALA A 99 -25.17 36.43 39.57
N SER A 100 -25.03 36.70 40.87
CA SER A 100 -24.61 35.71 41.87
C SER A 100 -25.50 34.46 41.95
N SER A 101 -26.74 34.54 41.46
CA SER A 101 -27.72 33.44 41.41
C SER A 101 -27.80 32.68 40.08
N SER A 102 -27.09 33.11 39.04
CA SER A 102 -27.16 32.48 37.72
C SER A 102 -26.20 31.29 37.64
N PRO A 103 -26.65 30.12 37.11
CA PRO A 103 -25.79 28.96 36.96
C PRO A 103 -24.77 29.18 35.84
N ILE A 104 -23.54 28.74 36.09
CA ILE A 104 -22.46 28.67 35.11
C ILE A 104 -22.50 27.28 34.49
N ARG A 105 -22.70 27.24 33.17
CA ARG A 105 -22.85 26.01 32.38
C ARG A 105 -21.59 25.78 31.56
N ILE A 106 -20.93 24.66 31.76
CA ILE A 106 -19.67 24.31 31.12
C ILE A 106 -19.89 23.06 30.28
N TRP A 107 -19.36 23.02 29.06
CA TRP A 107 -19.39 21.83 28.23
C TRP A 107 -17.97 21.34 27.94
N CYS A 108 -17.63 20.15 28.42
CA CYS A 108 -16.41 19.41 28.07
C CYS A 108 -16.78 18.41 26.96
N ALA A 109 -16.43 18.73 25.72
CA ALA A 109 -16.70 17.94 24.53
C ALA A 109 -15.50 17.04 24.20
N GLY A 110 -15.73 15.72 24.17
CA GLY A 110 -14.69 14.69 24.08
C GLY A 110 -13.98 14.47 25.40
N CYS A 111 -14.75 14.16 26.45
CA CYS A 111 -14.24 14.07 27.81
C CYS A 111 -13.47 12.77 28.14
N ALA A 112 -13.50 11.78 27.25
CA ALA A 112 -12.94 10.45 27.44
C ALA A 112 -13.31 9.88 28.82
N SER A 113 -12.34 9.39 29.59
CA SER A 113 -12.54 8.82 30.94
C SER A 113 -12.75 9.87 32.05
N GLY A 114 -12.99 11.14 31.70
CA GLY A 114 -13.47 12.19 32.62
C GLY A 114 -12.39 13.08 33.26
N GLU A 115 -11.10 12.80 33.03
CA GLU A 115 -9.98 13.53 33.63
C GLU A 115 -10.05 15.05 33.36
N GLU A 116 -10.44 15.45 32.16
CA GLU A 116 -10.59 16.86 31.80
C GLU A 116 -11.81 17.50 32.48
N ALA A 117 -12.94 16.79 32.54
CA ALA A 117 -14.14 17.26 33.23
C ALA A 117 -13.90 17.45 34.74
N PHE A 118 -13.15 16.54 35.37
CA PHE A 118 -12.76 16.67 36.77
C PHE A 118 -11.70 17.74 36.99
N THR A 119 -10.79 17.95 36.04
CA THR A 119 -9.85 19.08 36.06
C THR A 119 -10.59 20.42 36.07
N ILE A 120 -11.59 20.57 35.20
CA ILE A 120 -12.49 21.74 35.19
C ILE A 120 -13.17 21.91 36.56
N ALA A 121 -13.71 20.83 37.12
CA ALA A 121 -14.37 20.86 38.43
C ALA A 121 -13.42 21.35 39.54
N MET A 122 -12.18 20.85 39.57
CA MET A 122 -11.15 21.27 40.54
C MET A 122 -10.79 22.74 40.38
N VAL A 123 -10.62 23.21 39.14
CA VAL A 123 -10.31 24.63 38.85
C VAL A 123 -11.44 25.53 39.35
N PHE A 124 -12.69 25.24 39.02
CA PHE A 124 -13.82 26.06 39.47
C PHE A 124 -14.04 25.98 40.98
N ALA A 125 -13.90 24.81 41.61
CA ALA A 125 -14.02 24.66 43.07
C ALA A 125 -12.89 25.37 43.84
N ARG A 126 -11.70 25.51 43.24
CA ARG A 126 -10.61 26.31 43.81
C ARG A 126 -10.92 27.80 43.81
N VAL A 127 -11.56 28.31 42.76
CA VAL A 127 -11.89 29.75 42.61
C VAL A 127 -13.16 30.13 43.39
N LEU A 128 -14.23 29.32 43.31
CA LEU A 128 -15.53 29.61 43.91
C LEU A 128 -15.69 29.08 45.34
N GLY A 129 -14.81 28.19 45.78
CA GLY A 129 -15.03 27.35 46.96
C GLY A 129 -15.99 26.19 46.67
N ASP A 130 -16.00 25.18 47.55
CA ASP A 130 -16.78 23.96 47.37
C ASP A 130 -18.30 24.24 47.34
N ASP A 131 -18.80 25.12 48.22
CA ASP A 131 -20.21 25.52 48.26
C ASP A 131 -20.63 26.29 47.00
N GLY A 132 -19.86 27.32 46.64
CA GLY A 132 -20.12 28.13 45.45
C GLY A 132 -20.10 27.31 44.16
N PHE A 133 -19.20 26.33 44.06
CA PHE A 133 -19.17 25.38 42.95
C PHE A 133 -20.44 24.51 42.90
N ARG A 134 -20.87 23.94 44.03
CA ARG A 134 -22.05 23.05 44.08
C ARG A 134 -23.35 23.76 43.71
N GLU A 135 -23.48 25.00 44.14
CA GLU A 135 -24.67 25.82 43.89
C GLU A 135 -24.71 26.37 42.47
N ARG A 136 -23.56 26.84 41.96
CA ARG A 136 -23.53 27.64 40.72
C ARG A 136 -23.07 26.88 39.49
N VAL A 137 -22.29 25.81 39.60
CA VAL A 137 -21.63 25.21 38.43
C VAL A 137 -22.32 23.91 37.99
N LYS A 138 -22.54 23.78 36.68
CA LYS A 138 -22.95 22.53 36.03
C LYS A 138 -22.03 22.23 34.85
N ILE A 139 -21.35 21.09 34.88
CA ILE A 139 -20.45 20.62 33.84
C ILE A 139 -21.16 19.51 33.07
N TYR A 140 -21.38 19.71 31.79
CA TYR A 140 -21.81 18.68 30.86
C TYR A 140 -20.55 18.10 30.22
N ALA A 141 -20.25 16.84 30.49
CA ALA A 141 -19.10 16.14 29.95
C ALA A 141 -19.60 15.08 28.98
N THR A 142 -19.22 15.19 27.70
CA THR A 142 -19.75 14.31 26.68
C THR A 142 -18.66 13.64 25.89
N ASP A 143 -18.91 12.39 25.52
CA ASP A 143 -18.06 11.62 24.62
C ASP A 143 -18.93 10.71 23.74
N ILE A 144 -18.34 10.08 22.74
CA ILE A 144 -19.00 9.06 21.94
C ILE A 144 -18.70 7.64 22.44
N ASP A 145 -17.59 7.48 23.17
CA ASP A 145 -17.19 6.22 23.80
C ASP A 145 -17.91 6.00 25.14
N GLU A 146 -18.82 5.03 25.17
CA GLU A 146 -19.56 4.66 26.38
C GLU A 146 -18.70 3.97 27.45
N GLU A 147 -17.65 3.22 27.07
CA GLU A 147 -16.76 2.56 28.03
C GLU A 147 -15.98 3.60 28.83
N ALA A 148 -15.44 4.61 28.12
CA ALA A 148 -14.79 5.75 28.75
C ALA A 148 -15.76 6.55 29.63
N LEU A 149 -17.00 6.79 29.15
CA LEU A 149 -18.03 7.46 29.95
C LEU A 149 -18.40 6.68 31.21
N ASP A 150 -18.47 5.35 31.15
CA ASP A 150 -18.71 4.52 32.33
C ASP A 150 -17.61 4.67 33.38
N GLN A 151 -16.34 4.66 32.96
CA GLN A 151 -15.22 4.96 33.86
C GLN A 151 -15.35 6.37 34.46
N ALA A 152 -15.67 7.38 33.63
CA ALA A 152 -15.86 8.75 34.05
C ALA A 152 -17.02 8.90 35.06
N ARG A 153 -18.11 8.16 34.86
CA ARG A 153 -19.26 8.14 35.76
C ARG A 153 -18.88 7.64 37.15
N HIS A 154 -18.02 6.62 37.24
CA HIS A 154 -17.48 6.10 38.49
C HIS A 154 -16.47 7.06 39.14
N GLY A 155 -15.67 7.79 38.34
CA GLY A 155 -14.69 8.77 38.82
C GLY A 155 -13.61 8.14 39.71
N ALA A 156 -13.23 6.89 39.44
CA ALA A 156 -12.30 6.11 40.24
C ALA A 156 -11.06 5.70 39.43
N TYR A 157 -9.91 6.27 39.79
CA TYR A 157 -8.69 6.20 39.00
C TYR A 157 -7.58 5.42 39.71
N LEU A 158 -6.70 4.80 38.93
CA LEU A 158 -5.50 4.12 39.44
C LEU A 158 -4.40 5.14 39.77
N PRO A 159 -3.42 4.79 40.63
CA PRO A 159 -2.32 5.69 40.99
C PRO A 159 -1.57 6.25 39.79
N ARG A 160 -1.37 5.45 38.73
CA ARG A 160 -0.70 5.89 37.51
C ARG A 160 -1.48 6.97 36.73
N GLN A 161 -2.81 6.96 36.82
CA GLN A 161 -3.67 7.90 36.08
C GLN A 161 -3.76 9.26 36.76
N ILE A 162 -3.40 9.36 38.04
CA ILE A 162 -3.42 10.61 38.81
C ILE A 162 -2.03 11.22 39.03
N GLU A 163 -0.99 10.68 38.39
CA GLU A 163 0.41 11.15 38.57
C GLU A 163 0.57 12.64 38.27
N ASP A 164 -0.20 13.15 37.29
CA ASP A 164 -0.18 14.55 36.87
C ASP A 164 -1.08 15.47 37.75
N VAL A 165 -1.79 14.91 38.75
CA VAL A 165 -2.61 15.70 39.67
C VAL A 165 -1.70 16.36 40.73
N PRO A 166 -1.73 17.69 40.90
CA PRO A 166 -0.97 18.37 41.94
C PRO A 166 -1.30 17.81 43.34
N PRO A 167 -0.32 17.63 44.25
CA PRO A 167 -0.55 17.02 45.56
C PRO A 167 -1.62 17.72 46.41
N ASP A 168 -1.70 19.05 46.34
CA ASP A 168 -2.72 19.86 47.02
C ASP A 168 -4.13 19.59 46.48
N ALA A 169 -4.25 19.41 45.16
CA ALA A 169 -5.51 19.05 44.52
C ALA A 169 -5.90 17.59 44.86
N LEU A 170 -4.92 16.68 44.87
CA LEU A 170 -5.16 15.27 45.18
C LEU A 170 -5.72 15.09 46.59
N GLU A 171 -5.09 15.72 47.59
CA GLU A 171 -5.53 15.65 49.00
C GLU A 171 -6.92 16.27 49.20
N ARG A 172 -7.25 17.34 48.47
CA ARG A 172 -8.52 18.07 48.63
C ARG A 172 -9.71 17.43 47.89
N PHE A 173 -9.47 16.86 46.71
CA PHE A 173 -10.53 16.48 45.77
C PHE A 173 -10.72 14.97 45.59
N PHE A 174 -9.79 14.15 46.07
CA PHE A 174 -9.89 12.70 45.97
C PHE A 174 -9.89 12.02 47.33
N GLU A 175 -10.67 10.97 47.44
CA GLU A 175 -10.68 10.05 48.56
C GLU A 175 -9.98 8.76 48.14
N ARG A 176 -8.96 8.36 48.90
CA ARG A 176 -8.29 7.08 48.65
C ARG A 176 -9.14 5.94 49.20
N THR A 177 -9.59 5.06 48.32
CA THR A 177 -10.34 3.85 48.66
C THR A 177 -9.61 2.64 48.09
N ASP A 178 -9.13 1.75 48.95
CA ASP A 178 -8.30 0.58 48.60
C ASP A 178 -7.07 0.97 47.75
N GLN A 179 -7.06 0.55 46.49
CA GLN A 179 -6.02 0.81 45.50
C GLN A 179 -6.39 1.91 44.49
N ARG A 180 -7.51 2.61 44.69
CA ARG A 180 -8.01 3.65 43.77
C ARG A 180 -8.17 5.00 44.46
N TYR A 181 -8.12 6.04 43.65
CA TYR A 181 -8.45 7.41 44.03
C TYR A 181 -9.81 7.76 43.45
N VAL A 182 -10.78 8.03 44.31
CA VAL A 182 -12.16 8.32 43.93
C VAL A 182 -12.41 9.81 44.06
N PHE A 183 -12.89 10.44 42.99
CA PHE A 183 -13.24 11.86 43.03
C PHE A 183 -14.40 12.09 44.00
N ARG A 184 -14.28 13.13 44.83
CA ARG A 184 -15.25 13.49 45.87
C ARG A 184 -16.69 13.54 45.33
N LYS A 185 -17.58 12.75 45.94
CA LYS A 185 -18.95 12.52 45.45
C LYS A 185 -19.81 13.77 45.42
N ASP A 186 -19.62 14.68 46.37
CA ASP A 186 -20.34 15.94 46.48
C ASP A 186 -20.06 16.88 45.30
N LEU A 187 -18.80 16.93 44.83
CA LEU A 187 -18.41 17.71 43.66
C LEU A 187 -18.72 16.98 42.35
N ARG A 188 -18.57 15.64 42.32
CA ARG A 188 -18.94 14.81 41.17
C ARG A 188 -20.38 15.10 40.73
N ARG A 189 -21.33 15.27 41.66
CA ARG A 189 -22.75 15.52 41.35
C ARG A 189 -23.01 16.74 40.43
N CYS A 190 -22.06 17.66 40.30
CA CYS A 190 -22.14 18.78 39.36
C CYS A 190 -21.69 18.45 37.93
N VAL A 191 -21.10 17.26 37.72
CA VAL A 191 -20.66 16.75 36.42
C VAL A 191 -21.68 15.74 35.89
N ILE A 192 -22.30 16.07 34.76
CA ILE A 192 -23.27 15.26 34.04
C ILE A 192 -22.56 14.63 32.84
N PHE A 193 -22.44 13.30 32.85
CA PHE A 193 -21.87 12.54 31.74
C PHE A 193 -22.96 12.07 30.79
N GLY A 194 -22.77 12.28 29.49
CA GLY A 194 -23.72 11.85 28.47
C GLY A 194 -23.07 11.58 27.13
N ARG A 195 -23.65 10.67 26.35
CA ARG A 195 -23.18 10.40 25.00
C ARG A 195 -23.55 11.54 24.06
N ASN A 196 -22.61 12.03 23.26
CA ASN A 196 -22.87 13.04 22.24
C ASN A 196 -21.90 12.90 21.06
N ASP A 197 -22.45 12.76 19.86
CA ASP A 197 -21.73 12.90 18.59
C ASP A 197 -21.68 14.38 18.18
N LEU A 198 -20.49 14.97 18.13
CA LEU A 198 -20.30 16.39 17.80
C LEU A 198 -20.78 16.76 16.38
N VAL A 199 -20.77 15.80 15.45
CA VAL A 199 -21.12 15.99 14.03
C VAL A 199 -22.62 15.83 13.82
N GLN A 200 -23.25 14.85 14.48
CA GLN A 200 -24.64 14.48 14.25
C GLN A 200 -25.60 15.06 15.30
N ASP A 201 -25.32 14.86 16.59
CA ASP A 201 -26.26 15.15 17.68
C ASP A 201 -26.46 16.65 17.91
N ALA A 202 -27.59 17.05 18.47
CA ALA A 202 -27.84 18.45 18.78
C ALA A 202 -26.83 18.98 19.83
N PRO A 203 -26.25 20.18 19.64
CA PRO A 203 -25.31 20.74 20.61
C PRO A 203 -26.03 21.20 21.88
N ILE A 204 -25.35 21.09 23.02
CA ILE A 204 -25.85 21.63 24.28
C ILE A 204 -25.85 23.16 24.19
N SER A 205 -26.99 23.79 24.45
CA SER A 205 -27.13 25.25 24.35
C SER A 205 -26.90 25.97 25.68
N HIS A 206 -26.67 27.28 25.59
CA HIS A 206 -26.44 28.20 26.72
C HIS A 206 -25.22 27.80 27.56
N ILE A 207 -24.06 27.69 26.90
CA ILE A 207 -22.79 27.32 27.53
C ILE A 207 -21.93 28.57 27.75
N ASP A 208 -21.41 28.76 28.96
CA ASP A 208 -20.48 29.83 29.31
C ASP A 208 -19.04 29.53 28.89
N LEU A 209 -18.62 28.28 29.11
CA LEU A 209 -17.30 27.78 28.79
C LEU A 209 -17.43 26.46 28.05
N LEU A 210 -16.93 26.40 26.82
CA LEU A 210 -16.82 25.16 26.05
C LEU A 210 -15.35 24.77 25.98
N VAL A 211 -15.05 23.55 26.40
CA VAL A 211 -13.72 22.95 26.32
C VAL A 211 -13.80 21.78 25.35
N CYS A 212 -13.02 21.83 24.27
CA CYS A 212 -12.94 20.76 23.27
C CYS A 212 -11.48 20.63 22.86
N ARG A 213 -10.74 19.73 23.51
CA ARG A 213 -9.29 19.64 23.38
C ARG A 213 -8.86 18.30 22.83
N ASN A 214 -7.97 18.32 21.83
CA ASN A 214 -7.40 17.14 21.20
C ASN A 214 -8.44 16.23 20.53
N VAL A 215 -9.59 16.78 20.13
CA VAL A 215 -10.70 16.09 19.46
C VAL A 215 -10.82 16.54 18.02
N LEU A 216 -10.76 17.85 17.76
CA LEU A 216 -10.90 18.41 16.42
C LEU A 216 -9.80 17.91 15.47
N MET A 217 -8.62 17.60 16.01
CA MET A 217 -7.47 17.12 15.22
C MET A 217 -7.74 15.83 14.42
N TYR A 218 -8.75 15.04 14.77
CA TYR A 218 -9.14 13.81 14.04
C TYR A 218 -10.02 14.05 12.82
N PHE A 219 -10.68 15.21 12.76
CA PHE A 219 -11.65 15.52 11.72
C PHE A 219 -11.03 16.23 10.51
N THR A 220 -11.69 16.13 9.35
CA THR A 220 -11.39 16.92 8.16
C THR A 220 -11.67 18.41 8.39
N VAL A 221 -11.14 19.30 7.55
CA VAL A 221 -11.31 20.75 7.71
C VAL A 221 -12.79 21.14 7.58
N GLU A 222 -13.53 20.48 6.70
CA GLU A 222 -14.96 20.68 6.46
C GLU A 222 -15.78 20.28 7.69
N THR A 223 -15.47 19.13 8.29
CA THR A 223 -16.16 18.63 9.49
C THR A 223 -15.83 19.49 10.71
N GLN A 224 -14.58 19.93 10.85
CA GLN A 224 -14.20 20.91 11.87
C GLN A 224 -15.01 22.20 11.73
N ALA A 225 -15.19 22.72 10.51
CA ALA A 225 -15.98 23.92 10.25
C ALA A 225 -17.46 23.75 10.69
N GLN A 226 -18.05 22.58 10.45
CA GLN A 226 -19.40 22.24 10.90
C GLN A 226 -19.48 22.20 12.44
N ILE A 227 -18.56 21.50 13.10
CA ILE A 227 -18.51 21.41 14.57
C ILE A 227 -18.36 22.81 15.18
N LEU A 228 -17.49 23.66 14.62
CA LEU A 228 -17.27 25.02 15.13
C LEU A 228 -18.50 25.93 15.00
N ARG A 229 -19.31 25.77 13.94
CA ARG A 229 -20.60 26.47 13.83
C ARG A 229 -21.57 26.02 14.92
N ARG A 230 -21.59 24.72 15.24
CA ARG A 230 -22.40 24.17 16.33
C ARG A 230 -21.92 24.66 17.70
N PHE A 231 -20.60 24.74 17.92
CA PHE A 231 -20.03 25.34 19.13
C PHE A 231 -20.36 26.83 19.27
N HIS A 232 -20.34 27.59 18.16
CA HIS A 232 -20.76 28.99 18.18
C HIS A 232 -22.22 29.15 18.60
N PHE A 233 -23.10 28.26 18.12
CA PHE A 233 -24.50 28.22 18.54
C PHE A 233 -24.67 27.81 20.01
N ALA A 234 -23.89 26.83 20.48
CA ALA A 234 -23.92 26.33 21.85
C ALA A 234 -23.54 27.39 22.91
N LEU A 235 -22.53 28.20 22.60
CA LEU A 235 -22.01 29.22 23.51
C LEU A 235 -23.00 30.37 23.71
N ASP A 236 -23.14 30.84 24.93
CA ASP A 236 -23.88 32.05 25.27
C ASP A 236 -23.11 33.31 24.82
N ASN A 237 -23.75 34.47 24.95
CA ASN A 237 -23.11 35.74 24.69
C ASN A 237 -21.88 35.91 25.62
N GLU A 238 -20.76 36.39 25.07
CA GLU A 238 -19.44 36.43 25.74
C GLU A 238 -18.83 35.07 26.11
N GLY A 239 -19.43 33.95 25.69
CA GLY A 239 -18.93 32.60 25.97
C GLY A 239 -17.52 32.34 25.43
N VAL A 240 -16.78 31.51 26.16
CA VAL A 240 -15.37 31.21 25.89
C VAL A 240 -15.21 29.77 25.37
N LEU A 241 -14.40 29.61 24.34
CA LEU A 241 -13.99 28.33 23.77
C LEU A 241 -12.51 28.08 24.06
N LEU A 242 -12.20 26.92 24.65
CA LEU A 242 -10.84 26.44 24.89
C LEU A 242 -10.57 25.22 24.00
N LEU A 243 -9.53 25.29 23.17
CA LEU A 243 -9.08 24.21 22.28
C LEU A 243 -7.73 23.62 22.70
N GLY A 244 -7.37 22.48 22.13
CA GLY A 244 -6.07 21.85 22.34
C GLY A 244 -4.93 22.60 21.63
N LYS A 245 -3.71 22.48 22.13
CA LYS A 245 -2.53 23.23 21.65
C LYS A 245 -2.30 23.14 20.12
N SER A 246 -2.55 21.97 19.55
CA SER A 246 -2.37 21.66 18.13
C SER A 246 -3.58 22.01 17.26
N GLU A 247 -4.65 22.55 17.85
CA GLU A 247 -5.90 22.87 17.16
C GLU A 247 -5.95 24.40 16.96
N MET A 248 -6.11 24.84 15.69
CA MET A 248 -6.11 26.26 15.32
C MET A 248 -7.34 26.63 14.50
N LEU A 249 -7.91 27.80 14.78
CA LEU A 249 -9.06 28.37 14.08
C LEU A 249 -8.64 29.25 12.89
N ILE A 250 -7.77 28.76 12.00
CA ILE A 250 -7.17 29.57 10.91
C ILE A 250 -8.25 30.11 9.94
N THR A 251 -9.32 29.34 9.70
CA THR A 251 -10.35 29.63 8.69
C THR A 251 -11.66 30.21 9.25
N HIS A 252 -11.77 30.41 10.57
CA HIS A 252 -13.04 30.72 11.25
C HIS A 252 -13.01 31.95 12.17
N THR A 253 -12.17 32.95 11.86
CA THR A 253 -12.07 34.23 12.58
C THR A 253 -13.39 35.02 12.65
N SER A 254 -14.34 34.74 11.76
CA SER A 254 -15.66 35.38 11.74
C SER A 254 -16.67 34.82 12.77
N LEU A 255 -16.33 33.72 13.45
CA LEU A 255 -17.12 33.10 14.52
C LEU A 255 -16.49 33.32 15.90
N PHE A 256 -15.15 33.29 15.97
CA PHE A 256 -14.40 33.35 17.21
C PHE A 256 -13.24 34.33 17.13
N THR A 257 -13.08 35.18 18.15
CA THR A 257 -11.92 36.07 18.31
C THR A 257 -10.95 35.49 19.33
N PRO A 258 -9.64 35.51 19.08
CA PRO A 258 -8.67 34.99 20.03
C PRO A 258 -8.59 35.86 21.28
N VAL A 259 -8.71 35.24 22.46
CA VAL A 259 -8.38 35.84 23.76
C VAL A 259 -6.90 35.61 24.06
N ASP A 260 -6.43 34.38 23.86
CA ASP A 260 -5.02 34.01 23.96
C ASP A 260 -4.68 32.93 22.93
N LEU A 261 -3.92 33.32 21.90
CA LEU A 261 -3.50 32.41 20.84
C LEU A 261 -2.50 31.34 21.29
N LYS A 262 -1.66 31.61 22.30
CA LYS A 262 -0.67 30.65 22.80
C LYS A 262 -1.35 29.51 23.55
N ARG A 263 -2.44 29.82 24.23
CA ARG A 263 -3.22 28.89 25.06
C ARG A 263 -4.50 28.40 24.37
N ARG A 264 -4.77 28.86 23.14
CA ARG A 264 -5.92 28.47 22.31
C ARG A 264 -7.27 28.77 22.97
N LEU A 265 -7.36 29.93 23.62
CA LEU A 265 -8.61 30.48 24.11
C LEU A 265 -9.19 31.48 23.13
N PHE A 266 -10.50 31.34 22.89
CA PHE A 266 -11.25 32.16 21.96
C PHE A 266 -12.57 32.60 22.59
N ARG A 267 -13.09 33.75 22.16
CA ARG A 267 -14.38 34.30 22.59
C ARG A 267 -15.36 34.28 21.43
N LYS A 268 -16.64 34.00 21.72
CA LYS A 268 -17.71 34.05 20.73
C LYS A 268 -17.84 35.47 20.16
N VAL A 269 -17.83 35.60 18.83
CA VAL A 269 -18.16 36.87 18.17
C VAL A 269 -19.66 37.09 18.23
N MET A 270 -20.08 38.21 18.83
CA MET A 270 -21.47 38.64 18.85
C MET A 270 -21.91 39.02 17.43
N ARG A 271 -22.90 38.30 16.90
CA ARG A 271 -23.69 38.78 15.77
C ARG A 271 -25.04 39.19 16.36
N PRO A 272 -25.38 40.49 16.43
CA PRO A 272 -26.64 40.90 17.02
C PRO A 272 -27.78 40.25 16.25
N SER A 273 -28.63 39.52 16.96
CA SER A 273 -29.81 38.92 16.36
C SER A 273 -30.75 40.03 15.91
N LEU A 274 -31.40 39.84 14.75
CA LEU A 274 -32.33 40.83 14.17
C LEU A 274 -33.44 41.24 15.17
N ARG A 275 -33.82 40.32 16.07
CA ARG A 275 -34.80 40.52 17.15
C ARG A 275 -34.32 41.46 18.26
N GLU A 276 -33.06 41.41 18.66
CA GLU A 276 -32.53 42.25 19.75
C GLU A 276 -32.33 43.70 19.30
N ARG A 277 -31.92 43.90 18.04
CA ARG A 277 -31.86 45.24 17.44
C ARG A 277 -33.24 45.91 17.38
N VAL A 278 -34.28 45.12 17.10
CA VAL A 278 -35.67 45.61 17.06
C VAL A 278 -36.22 45.88 18.47
N ARG A 279 -35.83 45.09 19.49
CA ARG A 279 -36.26 45.31 20.89
C ARG A 279 -35.63 46.53 21.54
N ALA A 280 -34.34 46.80 21.26
CA ALA A 280 -33.65 47.98 21.79
C ALA A 280 -34.22 49.30 21.25
N LEU A 281 -34.87 49.27 20.07
CA LEU A 281 -35.54 50.41 19.45
C LEU A 281 -37.01 50.58 19.87
N ALA A 282 -37.58 49.64 20.63
CA ALA A 282 -39.01 49.60 20.99
C ALA A 282 -39.33 50.19 22.37
N LEU A 283 -38.35 50.75 23.08
CA LEU A 283 -38.50 51.37 24.40
C LEU A 283 -38.39 52.90 24.30
N ASP A 284 -39.33 53.53 23.58
CA ASP A 284 -39.84 54.89 23.85
C ASP A 284 -40.89 55.28 22.78
N PRO A 285 -42.19 55.40 23.12
CA PRO A 285 -43.21 55.78 22.15
C PRO A 285 -43.58 57.27 22.26
N VAL A 286 -43.31 58.06 21.21
CA VAL A 286 -44.02 59.33 20.92
C VAL A 286 -44.27 59.45 19.40
N ASP A 287 -45.55 59.50 19.03
CA ASP A 287 -46.16 59.38 17.70
C ASP A 287 -45.88 60.50 16.66
N GLY A 288 -44.68 61.08 16.65
CA GLY A 288 -44.26 62.05 15.61
C GLY A 288 -42.84 61.84 15.08
N ALA A 289 -42.03 61.03 15.77
CA ALA A 289 -40.64 60.78 15.42
C ALA A 289 -40.46 59.65 14.39
N SER A 290 -41.46 58.81 14.15
CA SER A 290 -41.30 57.59 13.36
C SER A 290 -40.97 57.84 11.87
N GLN A 291 -41.37 58.98 11.29
CA GLN A 291 -40.95 59.39 9.94
C GLN A 291 -39.54 59.96 9.94
N SER A 292 -39.23 60.90 10.84
CA SER A 292 -37.88 61.49 10.96
C SER A 292 -36.80 60.47 11.31
N VAL A 293 -37.09 59.50 12.19
CA VAL A 293 -36.16 58.41 12.54
C VAL A 293 -36.01 57.42 11.39
N ALA A 294 -37.09 57.11 10.66
CA ALA A 294 -37.00 56.25 9.48
C ALA A 294 -36.17 56.93 8.37
N ASP A 295 -36.30 58.23 8.20
CA ASP A 295 -35.54 58.99 7.20
C ASP A 295 -34.08 59.14 7.62
N ASN A 296 -33.80 59.44 8.89
CA ASN A 296 -32.43 59.43 9.44
C ASN A 296 -31.77 58.05 9.36
N LEU A 297 -32.53 56.97 9.57
CA LEU A 297 -32.02 55.60 9.46
C LEU A 297 -31.78 55.20 8.01
N ARG A 298 -32.63 55.63 7.06
CA ARG A 298 -32.43 55.44 5.62
C ARG A 298 -31.19 56.18 5.14
N GLU A 299 -31.02 57.44 5.57
CA GLU A 299 -29.86 58.25 5.23
C GLU A 299 -28.57 57.64 5.80
N ALA A 300 -28.58 57.25 7.08
CA ALA A 300 -27.43 56.57 7.70
C ALA A 300 -27.13 55.20 7.07
N ALA A 301 -28.15 54.41 6.71
CA ALA A 301 -27.97 53.12 6.05
C ALA A 301 -27.42 53.28 4.62
N PHE A 302 -27.89 54.28 3.88
CA PHE A 302 -27.36 54.65 2.58
C PHE A 302 -25.90 55.10 2.68
N ASP A 303 -25.57 55.90 3.70
CA ASP A 303 -24.24 56.48 3.85
C ASP A 303 -23.16 55.45 4.22
N VAL A 304 -23.51 54.41 4.98
CA VAL A 304 -22.60 53.32 5.39
C VAL A 304 -22.41 52.26 4.28
N GLY A 305 -23.16 52.37 3.17
CA GLY A 305 -23.04 51.45 2.03
C GLY A 305 -21.61 51.35 1.49
N ARG A 306 -21.15 50.11 1.25
CA ARG A 306 -19.80 49.84 0.71
C ARG A 306 -19.66 50.23 -0.76
N SER A 307 -20.70 50.01 -1.56
CA SER A 307 -20.71 50.40 -2.97
C SER A 307 -20.95 51.91 -3.09
N ALA A 308 -20.24 52.57 -3.99
CA ALA A 308 -20.45 53.99 -4.25
C ALA A 308 -21.80 54.18 -4.92
N GLN A 309 -22.73 54.87 -4.25
CA GLN A 309 -24.11 55.04 -4.72
C GLN A 309 -24.50 56.52 -4.81
N LEU A 310 -25.17 56.85 -5.91
CA LEU A 310 -25.72 58.16 -6.24
C LEU A 310 -27.23 58.01 -6.49
N VAL A 311 -27.97 59.06 -6.17
CA VAL A 311 -29.41 59.16 -6.45
C VAL A 311 -29.68 60.47 -7.14
N LEU A 312 -30.26 60.39 -8.32
CA LEU A 312 -30.73 61.52 -9.11
C LEU A 312 -32.25 61.64 -8.99
N ASP A 313 -32.80 62.85 -9.04
CA ASP A 313 -34.24 63.05 -9.23
C ASP A 313 -34.66 62.80 -10.69
N ALA A 314 -35.96 62.89 -10.95
CA ALA A 314 -36.52 62.76 -12.30
C ALA A 314 -36.04 63.83 -13.29
N ALA A 315 -35.47 64.95 -12.82
CA ALA A 315 -34.87 66.00 -13.66
C ALA A 315 -33.36 65.79 -13.88
N GLY A 316 -32.77 64.74 -13.29
CA GLY A 316 -31.35 64.41 -13.41
C GLY A 316 -30.44 65.24 -12.49
N ALA A 317 -30.98 65.89 -11.45
CA ALA A 317 -30.20 66.57 -10.43
C ALA A 317 -29.77 65.59 -9.33
N LEU A 318 -28.54 65.75 -8.82
CA LEU A 318 -27.98 64.89 -7.79
C LEU A 318 -28.62 65.18 -6.42
N VAL A 319 -29.46 64.27 -5.92
CA VAL A 319 -30.17 64.45 -4.63
C VAL A 319 -29.40 63.84 -3.47
N MET A 320 -28.80 62.67 -3.66
CA MET A 320 -28.03 61.98 -2.63
C MET A 320 -26.77 61.33 -3.20
N ALA A 321 -25.71 61.30 -2.40
CA ALA A 321 -24.48 60.57 -2.68
C ALA A 321 -23.96 60.01 -1.36
N ASN A 322 -23.69 58.71 -1.25
CA ASN A 322 -23.21 58.12 0.00
C ASN A 322 -21.73 58.41 0.26
N SER A 323 -21.23 58.11 1.46
CA SER A 323 -19.81 58.31 1.82
C SER A 323 -18.85 57.68 0.81
N ALA A 324 -19.13 56.47 0.33
CA ALA A 324 -18.31 55.79 -0.67
C ALA A 324 -18.25 56.57 -2.00
N ALA A 325 -19.39 57.06 -2.51
CA ALA A 325 -19.44 57.86 -3.74
C ALA A 325 -18.77 59.24 -3.57
N ARG A 326 -18.96 59.90 -2.43
CA ARG A 326 -18.30 61.18 -2.15
C ARG A 326 -16.79 61.07 -2.15
N ASN A 327 -16.27 59.99 -1.55
CA ASN A 327 -14.83 59.72 -1.53
C ASN A 327 -14.30 59.32 -2.90
N LEU A 328 -15.03 58.48 -3.64
CA LEU A 328 -14.62 57.98 -4.94
C LEU A 328 -14.57 59.08 -6.01
N PHE A 329 -15.55 59.99 -6.00
CA PHE A 329 -15.70 61.03 -7.02
C PHE A 329 -15.34 62.44 -6.55
N GLY A 330 -14.91 62.60 -5.30
CA GLY A 330 -14.54 63.90 -4.73
C GLY A 330 -15.72 64.89 -4.59
N LEU A 331 -16.94 64.37 -4.46
CA LEU A 331 -18.17 65.19 -4.40
C LEU A 331 -18.26 65.96 -3.08
N ARG A 332 -18.66 67.23 -3.17
CA ARG A 332 -18.89 68.10 -2.01
C ARG A 332 -20.38 68.26 -1.75
N VAL A 333 -20.73 68.73 -0.55
CA VAL A 333 -22.13 69.04 -0.20
C VAL A 333 -22.73 70.09 -1.15
N THR A 334 -21.91 70.98 -1.71
CA THR A 334 -22.30 71.98 -2.72
C THR A 334 -22.66 71.39 -4.09
N ASP A 335 -22.35 70.11 -4.33
CA ASP A 335 -22.68 69.44 -5.58
C ASP A 335 -24.07 68.78 -5.56
N LEU A 336 -24.70 68.68 -4.39
CA LEU A 336 -26.09 68.25 -4.26
C LEU A 336 -27.03 69.33 -4.81
N GLY A 337 -28.06 68.90 -5.55
CA GLY A 337 -29.01 69.75 -6.28
C GLY A 337 -28.51 70.22 -7.64
N ARG A 338 -27.26 69.94 -8.02
CA ARG A 338 -26.74 70.27 -9.36
C ARG A 338 -27.17 69.23 -10.38
N PRO A 339 -27.53 69.64 -11.62
CA PRO A 339 -27.72 68.72 -12.74
C PRO A 339 -26.48 67.85 -12.97
N ILE A 340 -26.64 66.54 -13.17
CA ILE A 340 -25.50 65.63 -13.36
C ILE A 340 -24.62 66.02 -14.56
N GLN A 341 -25.19 66.66 -15.58
CA GLN A 341 -24.48 67.19 -16.75
C GLN A 341 -23.38 68.20 -16.40
N ASP A 342 -23.48 68.88 -15.25
CA ASP A 342 -22.51 69.87 -14.78
C ASP A 342 -21.42 69.25 -13.88
N LEU A 343 -21.48 67.93 -13.66
CA LEU A 343 -20.53 67.16 -12.88
C LEU A 343 -19.67 66.28 -13.80
N GLU A 344 -18.41 66.07 -13.42
CA GLU A 344 -17.48 65.22 -14.20
C GLU A 344 -17.97 63.77 -14.33
N LEU A 345 -18.80 63.32 -13.39
CA LEU A 345 -19.45 62.01 -13.37
C LEU A 345 -20.28 61.71 -14.61
N SER A 346 -20.81 62.73 -15.30
CA SER A 346 -21.58 62.55 -16.54
C SER A 346 -20.76 61.93 -17.67
N TYR A 347 -19.43 62.10 -17.63
CA TYR A 347 -18.51 61.73 -18.69
C TYR A 347 -17.47 60.69 -18.26
N ARG A 348 -17.24 60.53 -16.95
CA ARG A 348 -16.25 59.60 -16.37
C ARG A 348 -16.85 58.93 -15.14
N PRO A 349 -16.67 57.62 -14.96
CA PRO A 349 -15.83 56.69 -15.74
C PRO A 349 -16.45 56.18 -17.04
N VAL A 350 -17.74 56.43 -17.26
CA VAL A 350 -18.51 56.03 -18.45
C VAL A 350 -19.48 57.16 -18.80
N GLU A 351 -19.87 57.30 -20.06
CA GLU A 351 -20.87 58.29 -20.45
C GLU A 351 -22.26 57.87 -19.94
N LEU A 352 -22.80 58.57 -18.95
CA LEU A 352 -24.04 58.17 -18.29
C LEU A 352 -25.31 58.67 -18.98
N ARG A 353 -25.22 59.70 -19.83
CA ARG A 353 -26.40 60.42 -20.35
C ARG A 353 -27.33 59.55 -21.17
N GLY A 354 -26.82 58.88 -22.20
CA GLY A 354 -27.64 57.99 -23.02
C GLY A 354 -28.25 56.84 -22.23
N HIS A 355 -27.57 56.36 -21.18
CA HIS A 355 -28.09 55.33 -20.29
C HIS A 355 -29.16 55.85 -19.33
N LEU A 356 -29.03 57.08 -18.83
CA LEU A 356 -30.02 57.71 -17.97
C LEU A 356 -31.32 57.99 -18.74
N ASP A 357 -31.23 58.47 -19.98
CA ASP A 357 -32.39 58.69 -20.85
C ASP A 357 -33.12 57.38 -21.16
N ALA A 358 -32.37 56.30 -21.40
CA ALA A 358 -32.92 54.97 -21.61
C ALA A 358 -33.60 54.42 -20.34
N VAL A 359 -32.98 54.56 -19.16
CA VAL A 359 -33.58 54.14 -17.87
C VAL A 359 -34.87 54.91 -17.59
N ALA A 360 -34.89 56.22 -17.89
CA ALA A 360 -36.05 57.07 -17.67
C ALA A 360 -37.21 56.75 -18.64
N SER A 361 -36.89 56.38 -19.89
CA SER A 361 -37.88 56.05 -20.92
C SER A 361 -38.42 54.63 -20.78
N ASP A 362 -37.54 53.66 -20.53
CA ASP A 362 -37.88 52.23 -20.53
C ASP A 362 -38.28 51.72 -19.13
N LEU A 363 -38.03 52.53 -18.08
CA LEU A 363 -38.25 52.18 -16.67
C LEU A 363 -37.61 50.84 -16.28
N ARG A 364 -36.45 50.52 -16.88
CA ARG A 364 -35.66 49.31 -16.62
C ARG A 364 -34.24 49.66 -16.19
N GLY A 365 -33.68 48.82 -15.33
CA GLY A 365 -32.29 48.96 -14.93
C GLY A 365 -31.31 48.57 -16.04
N ILE A 366 -30.15 49.21 -16.07
CA ILE A 366 -29.04 48.95 -17.01
C ILE A 366 -27.80 48.60 -16.20
N ASP A 367 -27.18 47.47 -16.54
CA ASP A 367 -25.91 47.02 -15.96
C ASP A 367 -24.78 47.18 -16.99
N LEU A 368 -23.80 48.01 -16.67
CA LEU A 368 -22.56 48.18 -17.43
C LEU A 368 -21.46 47.40 -16.71
N LYS A 369 -20.90 46.40 -17.39
CA LYS A 369 -19.89 45.52 -16.82
C LYS A 369 -18.48 45.95 -17.18
N SER A 370 -17.55 45.76 -16.25
CA SER A 370 -16.10 45.94 -16.49
C SER A 370 -15.69 47.34 -16.98
N VAL A 371 -16.27 48.38 -16.40
CA VAL A 371 -15.90 49.77 -16.67
C VAL A 371 -14.55 50.06 -16.02
N ARG A 372 -13.51 50.23 -16.83
CA ARG A 372 -12.15 50.53 -16.32
C ARG A 372 -11.97 52.01 -16.09
N TRP A 373 -11.46 52.36 -14.93
CA TRP A 373 -11.20 53.74 -14.58
C TRP A 373 -9.96 53.88 -13.72
N ARG A 374 -9.14 54.88 -14.04
CA ARG A 374 -7.91 55.17 -13.30
C ARG A 374 -8.21 56.20 -12.21
N VAL A 375 -8.15 55.77 -10.95
CA VAL A 375 -8.34 56.60 -9.75
C VAL A 375 -7.04 56.63 -8.98
N ALA A 376 -6.47 57.82 -8.74
CA ALA A 376 -5.22 58.00 -7.99
C ALA A 376 -4.07 57.07 -8.45
N GLU A 377 -3.79 57.06 -9.77
CA GLU A 377 -2.77 56.23 -10.45
C GLU A 377 -3.02 54.71 -10.48
N GLN A 378 -4.04 54.19 -9.80
CA GLN A 378 -4.42 52.77 -9.86
C GLN A 378 -5.56 52.55 -10.87
N GLU A 379 -5.43 51.53 -11.71
CA GLU A 379 -6.52 51.10 -12.60
C GLU A 379 -7.49 50.23 -11.80
N ARG A 380 -8.75 50.65 -11.73
CA ARG A 380 -9.83 49.92 -11.08
C ARG A 380 -10.88 49.52 -12.10
N VAL A 381 -11.56 48.42 -11.82
CA VAL A 381 -12.65 47.90 -12.66
C VAL A 381 -13.94 47.98 -11.85
N PHE A 382 -14.93 48.65 -12.41
CA PHE A 382 -16.23 48.82 -11.79
C PHE A 382 -17.33 48.15 -12.61
N ASP A 383 -18.28 47.54 -11.92
CA ASP A 383 -19.60 47.26 -12.47
C ASP A 383 -20.54 48.40 -12.08
N VAL A 384 -21.15 49.03 -13.08
CA VAL A 384 -22.02 50.20 -12.90
C VAL A 384 -23.46 49.80 -13.16
N ARG A 385 -24.32 49.94 -12.15
CA ARG A 385 -25.74 49.63 -12.24
C ARG A 385 -26.55 50.91 -12.15
N LEU A 386 -27.39 51.16 -13.14
CA LEU A 386 -28.39 52.22 -13.14
C LEU A 386 -29.76 51.57 -12.92
N ALA A 387 -30.51 52.04 -11.93
CA ALA A 387 -31.82 51.49 -11.60
C ALA A 387 -32.84 52.63 -11.42
N PRO A 388 -34.02 52.55 -12.08
CA PRO A 388 -35.06 53.55 -11.90
C PRO A 388 -35.69 53.41 -10.50
N LEU A 389 -35.92 54.54 -9.84
CA LEU A 389 -36.63 54.62 -8.58
C LEU A 389 -38.08 54.99 -8.88
N LEU A 390 -39.00 54.08 -8.57
CA LEU A 390 -40.42 54.23 -8.89
C LEU A 390 -41.23 54.43 -7.60
N GLY A 391 -42.17 55.38 -7.63
CA GLY A 391 -43.19 55.58 -6.59
C GLY A 391 -44.56 55.58 -7.23
N GLU A 392 -45.44 54.68 -6.79
CA GLU A 392 -46.80 54.51 -7.36
C GLU A 392 -46.82 54.39 -8.91
N GLY A 393 -45.77 53.82 -9.50
CA GLY A 393 -45.63 53.65 -10.95
C GLY A 393 -45.07 54.86 -11.71
N VAL A 394 -44.75 55.95 -11.01
CA VAL A 394 -44.11 57.15 -11.57
C VAL A 394 -42.61 57.13 -11.27
N LEU A 395 -41.79 57.54 -12.23
CA LEU A 395 -40.35 57.71 -12.02
C LEU A 395 -40.10 58.87 -11.04
N LEU A 396 -39.55 58.54 -9.88
CA LEU A 396 -39.10 59.51 -8.88
C LEU A 396 -37.65 59.94 -9.13
N GLY A 397 -36.85 59.09 -9.76
CA GLY A 397 -35.44 59.34 -9.99
C GLY A 397 -34.67 58.11 -10.44
N THR A 398 -33.35 58.20 -10.47
CA THR A 398 -32.47 57.09 -10.88
C THR A 398 -31.37 56.90 -9.86
N SER A 399 -31.19 55.65 -9.40
CA SER A 399 -30.05 55.27 -8.58
C SER A 399 -28.92 54.73 -9.45
N ILE A 400 -27.70 55.18 -9.19
CA ILE A 400 -26.49 54.72 -9.87
C ILE A 400 -25.56 54.12 -8.81
N ALA A 401 -25.17 52.87 -8.97
CA ALA A 401 -24.26 52.17 -8.07
C ALA A 401 -23.01 51.73 -8.82
N TYR A 402 -21.84 52.00 -8.22
CA TYR A 402 -20.53 51.55 -8.66
C TYR A 402 -20.01 50.50 -7.68
N GLU A 403 -19.82 49.29 -8.18
CA GLU A 403 -19.26 48.17 -7.42
C GLU A 403 -17.84 47.90 -7.91
N ASP A 404 -16.85 47.98 -7.01
CA ASP A 404 -15.45 47.73 -7.33
C ASP A 404 -15.21 46.21 -7.44
N THR A 405 -14.98 45.73 -8.66
CA THR A 405 -14.78 44.31 -8.96
C THR A 405 -13.31 43.98 -9.24
N THR A 406 -12.38 44.88 -8.94
CA THR A 406 -10.95 44.74 -9.29
C THR A 406 -10.34 43.48 -8.68
N GLU A 407 -10.42 43.33 -7.36
CA GLU A 407 -9.86 42.18 -6.62
C GLU A 407 -10.53 40.87 -7.04
N SER A 408 -11.86 40.85 -7.14
CA SER A 408 -12.59 39.65 -7.56
C SER A 408 -12.23 39.20 -8.98
N GLY A 409 -11.99 40.16 -9.90
CA GLY A 409 -11.56 39.86 -11.27
C GLY A 409 -10.13 39.31 -11.33
N GLU A 410 -9.23 39.78 -10.47
CA GLU A 410 -7.87 39.24 -10.34
C GLU A 410 -7.86 37.82 -9.75
N LEU A 411 -8.62 37.59 -8.67
CA LEU A 411 -8.78 36.25 -8.09
C LEU A 411 -9.34 35.26 -9.12
N GLN A 412 -10.31 35.66 -9.92
CA GLN A 412 -10.89 34.78 -10.94
C GLN A 412 -9.87 34.43 -12.04
N LYS A 413 -8.98 35.35 -12.41
CA LYS A 413 -7.86 35.07 -13.33
C LYS A 413 -6.83 34.13 -12.71
N GLN A 414 -6.46 34.34 -11.44
CA GLN A 414 -5.53 33.45 -10.72
C GLN A 414 -6.10 32.04 -10.58
N LEU A 415 -7.39 31.92 -10.26
CA LEU A 415 -8.09 30.64 -10.19
C LEU A 415 -8.08 29.93 -11.55
N ALA A 416 -8.36 30.65 -12.63
CA ALA A 416 -8.32 30.09 -13.97
C ALA A 416 -6.90 29.63 -14.37
N ALA A 417 -5.86 30.35 -13.96
CA ALA A 417 -4.47 29.96 -14.19
C ALA A 417 -4.11 28.69 -13.38
N SER A 418 -4.39 28.68 -12.07
CA SER A 418 -4.13 27.53 -11.20
C SER A 418 -4.90 26.28 -11.65
N LYS A 419 -6.13 26.44 -12.16
CA LYS A 419 -6.89 25.33 -12.72
C LYS A 419 -6.19 24.70 -13.94
N ARG A 420 -5.64 25.52 -14.84
CA ARG A 420 -4.88 25.00 -16.00
C ARG A 420 -3.58 24.32 -15.58
N GLU A 421 -2.88 24.86 -14.58
CA GLU A 421 -1.69 24.20 -14.02
C GLU A 421 -2.04 22.84 -13.42
N LEU A 422 -3.17 22.76 -12.71
CA LEU A 422 -3.66 21.51 -12.14
C LEU A 422 -4.05 20.50 -13.23
N GLU A 423 -4.76 20.94 -14.27
CA GLU A 423 -5.09 20.10 -15.43
C GLU A 423 -3.81 19.54 -16.10
N GLY A 424 -2.79 20.38 -16.32
CA GLY A 424 -1.50 19.92 -16.85
C GLY A 424 -0.77 18.92 -15.96
N ALA A 425 -0.78 19.14 -14.65
CA ALA A 425 -0.18 18.19 -13.70
C ALA A 425 -0.93 16.85 -13.65
N TYR A 426 -2.26 16.84 -13.85
CA TYR A 426 -3.04 15.61 -13.97
C TYR A 426 -2.72 14.84 -15.25
N GLU A 427 -2.55 15.54 -16.39
CA GLU A 427 -2.14 14.92 -17.65
C GLU A 427 -0.73 14.31 -17.54
N GLU A 428 0.23 15.02 -16.93
CA GLU A 428 1.56 14.49 -16.64
C GLU A 428 1.51 13.26 -15.73
N LEU A 429 0.72 13.31 -14.65
CA LEU A 429 0.55 12.18 -13.75
C LEU A 429 -0.05 10.97 -14.49
N GLN A 430 -1.08 11.19 -15.31
CA GLN A 430 -1.69 10.11 -16.09
C GLN A 430 -0.67 9.49 -17.05
N SER A 431 0.14 10.30 -17.74
CA SER A 431 1.22 9.80 -18.60
C SER A 431 2.23 8.96 -17.82
N THR A 432 2.63 9.38 -16.61
CA THR A 432 3.56 8.59 -15.79
C THR A 432 2.94 7.28 -15.28
N VAL A 433 1.63 7.25 -15.05
CA VAL A 433 0.91 6.02 -14.67
C VAL A 433 0.87 5.05 -15.85
N GLU A 434 0.53 5.54 -17.05
CA GLU A 434 0.56 4.73 -18.28
C GLU A 434 1.97 4.18 -18.55
N GLU A 435 3.02 5.01 -18.39
CA GLU A 435 4.42 4.53 -18.47
C GLU A 435 4.71 3.45 -17.42
N LEU A 436 4.31 3.64 -16.16
CA LEU A 436 4.50 2.63 -15.12
C LEU A 436 3.79 1.32 -15.43
N GLU A 437 2.55 1.37 -15.91
CA GLU A 437 1.80 0.18 -16.34
C GLU A 437 2.54 -0.57 -17.45
N THR A 438 3.03 0.14 -18.48
CA THR A 438 3.81 -0.49 -19.55
C THR A 438 5.10 -1.12 -19.03
N THR A 439 5.84 -0.46 -18.14
CA THR A 439 7.05 -1.05 -17.54
C THR A 439 6.75 -2.27 -16.68
N ASN A 440 5.58 -2.31 -16.04
CA ASN A 440 5.15 -3.44 -15.24
C ASN A 440 4.74 -4.63 -16.13
N GLU A 441 4.07 -4.37 -17.26
CA GLU A 441 3.78 -5.39 -18.28
C GLU A 441 5.07 -5.96 -18.88
N GLU A 442 6.05 -5.10 -19.20
CA GLU A 442 7.37 -5.54 -19.68
C GLU A 442 8.09 -6.40 -18.62
N LEU A 443 8.09 -5.97 -17.35
CA LEU A 443 8.67 -6.76 -16.27
C LEU A 443 7.99 -8.13 -16.11
N GLN A 444 6.66 -8.16 -16.17
CA GLN A 444 5.91 -9.42 -16.10
C GLN A 444 6.27 -10.34 -17.27
N SER A 445 6.32 -9.81 -18.49
CA SER A 445 6.77 -10.55 -19.68
C SER A 445 8.18 -11.10 -19.50
N THR A 446 9.13 -10.32 -18.97
CA THR A 446 10.49 -10.82 -18.71
C THR A 446 10.53 -11.90 -17.63
N ASN A 447 9.61 -11.85 -16.66
CA ASN A 447 9.53 -12.87 -15.63
C ASN A 447 8.97 -14.19 -16.19
N GLU A 448 7.93 -14.12 -17.04
CA GLU A 448 7.38 -15.28 -17.75
C GLU A 448 8.44 -15.92 -18.69
N GLU A 449 9.26 -15.09 -19.35
CA GLU A 449 10.37 -15.58 -20.18
C GLU A 449 11.44 -16.27 -19.31
N LEU A 450 11.79 -15.71 -18.14
CA LEU A 450 12.72 -16.34 -17.21
C LEU A 450 12.20 -17.66 -16.66
N GLU A 451 10.91 -17.75 -16.28
CA GLU A 451 10.30 -19.02 -15.87
C GLU A 451 10.37 -20.06 -16.97
N THR A 452 10.07 -19.68 -18.22
CA THR A 452 10.19 -20.56 -19.39
C THR A 452 11.63 -21.06 -19.57
N THR A 453 12.63 -20.16 -19.48
CA THR A 453 14.04 -20.59 -19.58
C THR A 453 14.46 -21.51 -18.44
N ASN A 454 13.88 -21.35 -17.25
CA ASN A 454 14.15 -22.21 -16.12
C ASN A 454 13.51 -23.60 -16.31
N GLU A 455 12.31 -23.68 -16.87
CA GLU A 455 11.67 -24.94 -17.27
C GLU A 455 12.48 -25.65 -18.36
N GLU A 456 12.97 -24.93 -19.37
CA GLU A 456 13.87 -25.50 -20.39
C GLU A 456 15.17 -26.02 -19.78
N LEU A 457 15.80 -25.27 -18.86
CA LEU A 457 16.99 -25.73 -18.15
C LEU A 457 16.72 -26.98 -17.30
N GLN A 458 15.56 -27.04 -16.63
CA GLN A 458 15.18 -28.21 -15.87
C GLN A 458 14.97 -29.43 -16.78
N SER A 459 14.28 -29.26 -17.91
CA SER A 459 14.10 -30.32 -18.91
C SER A 459 15.44 -30.81 -19.47
N THR A 460 16.37 -29.91 -19.80
CA THR A 460 17.71 -30.31 -20.28
C THR A 460 18.51 -31.05 -19.21
N ASN A 461 18.32 -30.71 -17.93
CA ASN A 461 18.93 -31.43 -16.83
C ASN A 461 18.34 -32.84 -16.68
N GLU A 462 17.02 -33.00 -16.80
CA GLU A 462 16.34 -34.31 -16.80
C GLU A 462 16.80 -35.19 -17.99
N GLU A 463 16.97 -34.61 -19.18
CA GLU A 463 17.54 -35.30 -20.35
C GLU A 463 19.00 -35.74 -20.11
N LEU A 464 19.81 -34.90 -19.47
CA LEU A 464 21.19 -35.24 -19.11
C LEU A 464 21.26 -36.36 -18.07
N GLU A 465 20.40 -36.36 -17.05
CA GLU A 465 20.31 -37.45 -16.08
C GLU A 465 19.93 -38.76 -16.77
N THR A 466 18.94 -38.73 -17.65
CA THR A 466 18.51 -39.90 -18.44
C THR A 466 19.66 -40.44 -19.29
N MET A 467 20.39 -39.58 -20.01
CA MET A 467 21.57 -40.00 -20.78
C MET A 467 22.66 -40.61 -19.90
N ASN A 468 22.85 -40.08 -18.69
CA ASN A 468 23.82 -40.61 -17.75
C ASN A 468 23.42 -42.01 -17.25
N GLU A 469 22.14 -42.23 -16.96
CA GLU A 469 21.60 -43.54 -16.62
C GLU A 469 21.75 -44.55 -17.77
N GLU A 470 21.45 -44.14 -19.01
CA GLU A 470 21.64 -44.98 -20.20
C GLU A 470 23.12 -45.35 -20.41
N LEU A 471 24.04 -44.37 -20.25
CA LEU A 471 25.48 -44.63 -20.31
C LEU A 471 25.93 -45.59 -19.21
N HIS A 472 25.40 -45.43 -17.99
CA HIS A 472 25.76 -46.30 -16.88
C HIS A 472 25.29 -47.74 -17.12
N SER A 473 24.06 -47.91 -17.61
CA SER A 473 23.51 -49.21 -18.02
C SER A 473 24.32 -49.83 -19.16
N SER A 474 24.70 -49.03 -20.18
CA SER A 474 25.52 -49.53 -21.29
C SER A 474 26.90 -49.99 -20.80
N ASN A 475 27.47 -49.30 -19.82
CA ASN A 475 28.74 -49.68 -19.23
C ASN A 475 28.62 -50.99 -18.42
N GLU A 476 27.53 -51.18 -17.66
CA GLU A 476 27.26 -52.45 -16.95
C GLU A 476 27.08 -53.63 -17.93
N GLU A 477 26.39 -53.43 -19.05
CA GLU A 477 26.27 -54.45 -20.10
C GLU A 477 27.64 -54.80 -20.71
N LEU A 478 28.47 -53.80 -20.99
CA LEU A 478 29.83 -54.00 -21.50
C LEU A 478 30.72 -54.75 -20.50
N GLU A 479 30.65 -54.44 -19.20
CA GLU A 479 31.37 -55.17 -18.17
C GLU A 479 30.93 -56.64 -18.12
N THR A 480 29.62 -56.88 -18.17
CA THR A 480 29.04 -58.24 -18.18
C THR A 480 29.51 -59.04 -19.41
N MET A 481 29.48 -58.45 -20.61
CA MET A 481 30.02 -59.08 -21.82
C MET A 481 31.51 -59.38 -21.70
N ASN A 482 32.28 -58.46 -21.10
CA ASN A 482 33.72 -58.64 -20.92
C ASN A 482 34.01 -59.81 -19.95
N GLU A 483 33.23 -59.95 -18.87
CA GLU A 483 33.31 -61.09 -17.97
C GLU A 483 32.96 -62.41 -18.67
N GLU A 484 31.92 -62.43 -19.49
CA GLU A 484 31.54 -63.62 -20.26
C GLU A 484 32.64 -64.00 -21.27
N LEU A 485 33.21 -63.03 -22.00
CA LEU A 485 34.34 -63.26 -22.89
C LEU A 485 35.54 -63.85 -22.12
N ARG A 486 35.89 -63.28 -20.96
CA ARG A 486 36.95 -63.82 -20.10
C ARG A 486 36.64 -65.24 -19.62
N HIS A 487 35.38 -65.55 -19.35
CA HIS A 487 34.96 -66.91 -19.01
C HIS A 487 35.16 -67.87 -20.19
N ARG A 488 34.71 -67.50 -21.39
CA ARG A 488 34.90 -68.28 -22.61
C ARG A 488 36.36 -68.50 -22.96
N THR A 489 37.21 -67.48 -22.79
CA THR A 489 38.66 -67.64 -22.98
C THR A 489 39.25 -68.64 -21.99
N ARG A 490 38.82 -68.62 -20.72
CA ARG A 490 39.26 -69.61 -19.72
C ARG A 490 38.82 -71.03 -20.07
N GLU A 491 37.57 -71.22 -20.48
CA GLU A 491 37.06 -72.52 -20.96
C GLU A 491 37.89 -73.05 -22.13
N LEU A 492 38.14 -72.20 -23.13
CA LEU A 492 38.95 -72.57 -24.29
C LEU A 492 40.38 -72.96 -23.89
N HIS A 493 41.03 -72.20 -23.02
CA HIS A 493 42.36 -72.57 -22.51
C HIS A 493 42.34 -73.88 -21.74
N GLN A 494 41.32 -74.14 -20.91
CA GLN A 494 41.21 -75.40 -20.17
C GLN A 494 41.05 -76.60 -21.11
N ILE A 495 40.25 -76.46 -22.17
CA ILE A 495 40.09 -77.50 -23.21
C ILE A 495 41.42 -77.73 -23.94
N ASN A 496 42.09 -76.66 -24.36
CA ASN A 496 43.38 -76.78 -25.07
C ASN A 496 44.45 -77.45 -24.20
N SER A 497 44.61 -77.04 -22.93
CA SER A 497 45.57 -77.68 -22.01
C SER A 497 45.24 -79.15 -21.75
N PHE A 498 43.95 -79.51 -21.71
CA PHE A 498 43.54 -80.91 -21.59
C PHE A 498 43.93 -81.73 -22.83
N LEU A 499 43.70 -81.19 -24.03
CA LEU A 499 44.11 -81.82 -25.28
C LEU A 499 45.64 -82.01 -25.34
N GLU A 500 46.41 -80.99 -25.00
CA GLU A 500 47.88 -81.09 -24.93
C GLU A 500 48.35 -82.15 -23.93
N SER A 501 47.67 -82.26 -22.78
CA SER A 501 47.99 -83.28 -21.76
C SER A 501 47.73 -84.71 -22.26
N ILE A 502 46.67 -84.92 -23.04
CA ILE A 502 46.40 -86.22 -23.68
C ILE A 502 47.51 -86.55 -24.68
N PHE A 503 47.88 -85.60 -25.55
CA PHE A 503 48.89 -85.83 -26.58
C PHE A 503 50.30 -86.04 -26.00
N SER A 504 50.65 -85.38 -24.90
CA SER A 504 51.95 -85.59 -24.24
C SER A 504 52.04 -86.97 -23.58
N THR A 505 50.97 -87.44 -22.93
CA THR A 505 50.96 -88.70 -22.16
C THR A 505 51.10 -89.95 -23.04
N THR A 506 50.67 -89.92 -24.31
CA THR A 506 50.75 -91.09 -25.20
C THR A 506 52.15 -91.36 -25.73
N GLY A 507 53.11 -90.43 -25.59
CA GLY A 507 54.48 -90.60 -26.08
C GLY A 507 54.64 -90.64 -27.61
N ILE A 508 53.56 -90.40 -28.36
CA ILE A 508 53.54 -90.43 -29.82
C ILE A 508 53.81 -89.01 -30.34
N GLY A 509 54.78 -88.88 -31.25
CA GLY A 509 54.98 -87.65 -32.01
C GLY A 509 53.83 -87.46 -33.00
N VAL A 510 53.10 -86.35 -32.90
CA VAL A 510 51.98 -86.05 -33.78
C VAL A 510 52.29 -84.79 -34.55
N ALA A 511 52.22 -84.90 -35.88
CA ALA A 511 52.18 -83.77 -36.79
C ALA A 511 50.85 -83.79 -37.56
N VAL A 512 50.21 -82.65 -37.74
CA VAL A 512 49.03 -82.53 -38.60
C VAL A 512 49.40 -81.64 -39.78
N ILE A 513 49.09 -82.06 -41.00
CA ILE A 513 49.31 -81.26 -42.20
C ILE A 513 47.99 -80.92 -42.89
N ASP A 514 47.96 -79.80 -43.60
CA ASP A 514 46.85 -79.41 -44.47
C ASP A 514 46.96 -80.01 -45.90
N ASP A 515 46.05 -79.62 -46.78
CA ASP A 515 45.99 -80.07 -48.19
C ASP A 515 47.20 -79.63 -49.02
N SER A 516 47.88 -78.58 -48.56
CA SER A 516 49.09 -78.01 -49.14
C SER A 516 50.35 -78.58 -48.50
N GLN A 517 50.22 -79.63 -47.67
CA GLN A 517 51.30 -80.31 -46.93
C GLN A 517 52.06 -79.39 -45.96
N ARG A 518 51.45 -78.28 -45.52
CA ARG A 518 52.02 -77.44 -44.47
C ARG A 518 51.63 -77.97 -43.11
N VAL A 519 52.57 -77.94 -42.17
CA VAL A 519 52.34 -78.41 -40.81
C VAL A 519 51.45 -77.41 -40.08
N GLN A 520 50.36 -77.90 -39.50
CA GLN A 520 49.37 -77.13 -38.73
C GLN A 520 49.49 -77.37 -37.23
N ILE A 521 49.95 -78.56 -36.84
CA ILE A 521 50.20 -78.92 -35.44
C ILE A 521 51.49 -79.72 -35.39
N TRP A 522 52.38 -79.37 -34.47
CA TRP A 522 53.57 -80.16 -34.16
C TRP A 522 53.70 -80.34 -32.65
N ASN A 523 53.34 -81.53 -32.14
CA ASN A 523 53.27 -81.73 -30.69
C ASN A 523 54.65 -81.86 -30.02
N GLY A 524 54.69 -81.75 -28.68
CA GLY A 524 55.93 -81.83 -27.90
C GLY A 524 56.72 -83.14 -28.12
N ASN A 525 56.05 -84.27 -28.32
CA ASN A 525 56.71 -85.54 -28.60
C ASN A 525 57.38 -85.55 -29.99
N ALA A 526 56.79 -84.90 -31.00
CA ALA A 526 57.41 -84.73 -32.31
C ALA A 526 58.69 -83.87 -32.20
N ARG A 527 58.67 -82.82 -31.38
CA ARG A 527 59.88 -82.05 -31.01
C ARG A 527 60.93 -82.92 -30.31
N GLU A 528 60.53 -83.77 -29.38
CA GLU A 528 61.48 -84.63 -28.67
C GLU A 528 62.14 -85.67 -29.58
N LEU A 529 61.37 -86.29 -30.48
CA LEU A 529 61.85 -87.26 -31.46
C LEU A 529 62.79 -86.62 -32.49
N TRP A 530 62.38 -85.49 -33.08
CA TRP A 530 62.99 -84.95 -34.29
C TRP A 530 63.81 -83.68 -34.07
N GLY A 531 63.68 -83.02 -32.92
CA GLY A 531 64.50 -81.87 -32.53
C GLY A 531 64.04 -80.52 -33.08
N ILE A 532 62.97 -80.49 -33.87
CA ILE A 532 62.37 -79.28 -34.42
C ILE A 532 61.33 -78.74 -33.42
N ALA A 533 61.41 -77.45 -33.10
CA ALA A 533 60.43 -76.80 -32.24
C ALA A 533 59.09 -76.56 -32.98
N PRO A 534 57.93 -76.60 -32.31
CA PRO A 534 56.65 -76.36 -32.97
C PRO A 534 56.60 -75.06 -33.75
N GLU A 535 57.20 -73.98 -33.20
CA GLU A 535 57.25 -72.66 -33.83
C GLU A 535 58.09 -72.59 -35.12
N GLU A 536 58.96 -73.58 -35.32
CA GLU A 536 59.79 -73.75 -36.53
C GLU A 536 59.14 -74.71 -37.54
N ALA A 537 58.35 -75.68 -37.05
CA ALA A 537 57.67 -76.64 -37.89
C ALA A 537 56.35 -76.09 -38.47
N GLU A 538 55.55 -75.41 -37.66
CA GLU A 538 54.22 -74.94 -38.02
C GLU A 538 54.26 -73.87 -39.13
N GLY A 539 53.38 -74.01 -40.13
CA GLY A 539 53.34 -73.19 -41.33
C GLY A 539 54.30 -73.61 -42.44
N GLU A 540 55.37 -74.34 -42.11
CA GLU A 540 56.35 -74.85 -43.08
C GLU A 540 55.85 -76.10 -43.80
N HIS A 541 56.32 -76.30 -45.04
CA HIS A 541 55.97 -77.48 -45.82
C HIS A 541 56.70 -78.70 -45.24
N LEU A 542 55.99 -79.80 -44.96
CA LEU A 542 56.54 -80.98 -44.25
C LEU A 542 57.84 -81.52 -44.88
N MET A 543 57.88 -81.56 -46.21
CA MET A 543 59.06 -82.01 -46.99
C MET A 543 60.25 -81.05 -46.94
N ALA A 544 60.06 -79.79 -46.55
CA ALA A 544 61.11 -78.81 -46.41
C ALA A 544 61.80 -78.89 -45.04
N LEU A 545 61.17 -79.52 -44.06
CA LEU A 545 61.76 -79.77 -42.75
C LEU A 545 62.86 -80.82 -42.90
N ASP A 546 64.09 -80.45 -42.56
CA ASP A 546 65.25 -81.36 -42.56
C ASP A 546 65.34 -82.08 -41.22
N PHE A 547 64.56 -83.16 -41.09
CA PHE A 547 64.61 -84.05 -39.94
C PHE A 547 64.79 -85.49 -40.41
N GLY A 548 65.45 -86.32 -39.59
CA GLY A 548 65.92 -87.65 -40.01
C GLY A 548 64.84 -88.71 -40.25
N LEU A 549 63.57 -88.34 -40.45
CA LEU A 549 62.55 -89.23 -40.98
C LEU A 549 62.64 -89.26 -42.52
N PRO A 550 62.78 -90.43 -43.16
CA PRO A 550 62.88 -90.52 -44.62
C PRO A 550 61.51 -90.29 -45.27
N LEU A 551 61.13 -89.01 -45.42
CA LEU A 551 59.84 -88.60 -45.97
C LEU A 551 59.62 -89.04 -47.42
N GLU A 552 60.69 -89.27 -48.17
CA GLU A 552 60.64 -89.82 -49.54
C GLU A 552 59.97 -91.20 -49.60
N ASP A 553 60.22 -92.04 -48.59
CA ASP A 553 59.63 -93.40 -48.50
C ASP A 553 58.14 -93.37 -48.19
N LEU A 554 57.66 -92.25 -47.63
CA LEU A 554 56.29 -92.03 -47.20
C LEU A 554 55.49 -91.18 -48.21
N ARG A 555 56.14 -90.63 -49.24
CA ARG A 555 55.53 -89.70 -50.20
C ARG A 555 54.31 -90.28 -50.92
N GLY A 556 54.38 -91.54 -51.33
CA GLY A 556 53.26 -92.22 -52.00
C GLY A 556 52.05 -92.36 -51.08
N ASP A 557 52.28 -92.78 -49.84
CA ASP A 557 51.24 -92.98 -48.84
C ASP A 557 50.64 -91.64 -48.37
N LEU A 558 51.45 -90.58 -48.25
CA LEU A 558 50.98 -89.21 -47.94
C LEU A 558 50.06 -88.67 -49.03
N LYS A 559 50.41 -88.84 -50.31
CA LYS A 559 49.55 -88.43 -51.42
C LYS A 559 48.24 -89.21 -51.45
N ALA A 560 48.30 -90.52 -51.23
CA ALA A 560 47.11 -91.36 -51.17
C ALA A 560 46.20 -90.98 -49.98
N ALA A 561 46.78 -90.62 -48.82
CA ALA A 561 46.03 -90.14 -47.65
C ALA A 561 45.35 -88.79 -47.90
N LEU A 562 46.07 -87.81 -48.48
CA LEU A 562 45.52 -86.50 -48.84
C LEU A 562 44.44 -86.60 -49.94
N GLY A 563 44.63 -87.53 -50.89
CA GLY A 563 43.64 -87.85 -51.93
C GLY A 563 42.43 -88.64 -51.43
N GLY A 564 42.40 -89.08 -50.16
CA GLY A 564 41.32 -89.87 -49.57
C GLY A 564 41.24 -91.32 -50.08
N GLU A 565 42.28 -91.80 -50.75
CA GLU A 565 42.34 -93.14 -51.36
C GLU A 565 42.62 -94.25 -50.32
N ILE A 566 43.11 -93.87 -49.15
CA ILE A 566 43.39 -94.77 -48.02
C ILE A 566 42.83 -94.22 -46.71
N HIS A 567 42.32 -95.11 -45.84
CA HIS A 567 41.81 -94.73 -44.52
C HIS A 567 42.88 -94.73 -43.43
N ARG A 568 43.96 -95.49 -43.63
CA ARG A 568 45.10 -95.55 -42.73
C ARG A 568 46.26 -96.20 -43.47
N ALA A 569 47.42 -95.55 -43.50
CA ALA A 569 48.67 -96.19 -43.90
C ALA A 569 49.57 -96.31 -42.68
N GLN A 570 50.27 -97.43 -42.56
CA GLN A 570 51.24 -97.65 -41.52
C GLN A 570 52.50 -98.21 -42.14
N ARG A 571 53.62 -97.53 -41.90
CA ARG A 571 54.94 -97.91 -42.40
C ARG A 571 55.91 -97.95 -41.23
N ILE A 572 56.83 -98.89 -41.28
CA ILE A 572 58.02 -98.87 -40.42
C ILE A 572 59.16 -98.43 -41.32
N VAL A 573 59.81 -97.34 -40.94
CA VAL A 573 60.94 -96.76 -41.67
C VAL A 573 62.15 -96.67 -40.77
N ASP A 574 63.32 -96.95 -41.31
CA ASP A 574 64.58 -96.71 -40.61
C ASP A 574 64.88 -95.20 -40.68
N ALA A 575 64.86 -94.56 -39.52
CA ALA A 575 65.01 -93.12 -39.36
C ALA A 575 66.21 -92.79 -38.47
N THR A 576 66.63 -91.53 -38.47
CA THR A 576 67.68 -91.01 -37.59
C THR A 576 67.08 -89.95 -36.67
N ASN A 577 67.19 -90.09 -35.35
CA ASN A 577 66.72 -89.04 -34.44
C ASN A 577 67.64 -87.81 -34.47
N ARG A 578 67.22 -86.74 -33.78
CA ARG A 578 67.99 -85.50 -33.58
C ARG A 578 69.40 -85.68 -32.98
N ARG A 579 69.71 -86.85 -32.40
CA ARG A 579 71.04 -87.17 -31.82
C ARG A 579 71.92 -87.98 -32.77
N GLY A 580 71.49 -88.20 -34.01
CA GLY A 580 72.23 -88.98 -35.01
C GLY A 580 72.16 -90.49 -34.78
N GLN A 581 71.25 -90.98 -33.93
CA GLN A 581 71.10 -92.41 -33.66
C GLN A 581 70.06 -93.04 -34.59
N PRO A 582 70.35 -94.21 -35.20
CA PRO A 582 69.37 -94.93 -36.00
C PRO A 582 68.26 -95.49 -35.10
N LEU A 583 67.02 -95.37 -35.55
CA LEU A 583 65.83 -95.92 -34.90
C LEU A 583 64.83 -96.42 -35.94
N GLN A 584 64.03 -97.41 -35.58
CA GLN A 584 62.86 -97.78 -36.38
C GLN A 584 61.67 -96.95 -35.96
N CYS A 585 61.14 -96.15 -36.88
CA CYS A 585 59.99 -95.30 -36.63
C CYS A 585 58.77 -95.95 -37.28
N ARG A 586 57.75 -96.22 -36.48
CA ARG A 586 56.42 -96.55 -36.99
C ARG A 586 55.71 -95.24 -37.28
N VAL A 587 55.49 -94.97 -38.56
CA VAL A 587 54.68 -93.84 -39.01
C VAL A 587 53.30 -94.33 -39.39
N THR A 588 52.28 -93.77 -38.76
CA THR A 588 50.88 -93.99 -39.10
C THR A 588 50.31 -92.70 -39.66
N LEU A 589 49.81 -92.77 -40.90
CA LEU A 589 49.12 -91.68 -41.59
C LEU A 589 47.62 -91.93 -41.52
N VAL A 590 46.88 -90.95 -41.01
CA VAL A 590 45.42 -90.98 -40.92
C VAL A 590 44.86 -89.72 -41.56
N PRO A 591 44.04 -89.80 -42.60
CA PRO A 591 43.39 -88.62 -43.17
C PRO A 591 42.46 -87.97 -42.12
N LEU A 592 42.57 -86.65 -41.98
CA LEU A 592 41.68 -85.86 -41.14
C LEU A 592 40.39 -85.58 -41.92
N ALA A 593 39.25 -85.98 -41.37
CA ALA A 593 37.96 -85.66 -41.96
C ALA A 593 37.73 -84.13 -41.93
N ARG A 594 37.08 -83.62 -42.98
CA ARG A 594 36.76 -82.20 -43.15
C ARG A 594 35.93 -81.70 -41.96
N VAL A 595 36.49 -80.82 -41.13
CA VAL A 595 35.76 -80.17 -40.03
C VAL A 595 35.38 -78.77 -40.48
N GLY A 596 34.11 -78.54 -40.80
CA GLY A 596 33.57 -77.24 -41.22
C GLY A 596 33.74 -76.90 -42.70
N ASN A 597 33.09 -75.81 -43.14
CA ASN A 597 33.03 -75.36 -44.54
C ASN A 597 34.39 -74.85 -45.09
N ASP A 598 35.36 -74.52 -44.23
CA ASP A 598 36.68 -73.99 -44.60
C ASP A 598 37.85 -74.95 -44.32
N GLY A 599 37.58 -76.17 -43.85
CA GLY A 599 38.64 -77.16 -43.59
C GLY A 599 39.14 -77.82 -44.88
N GLY A 600 40.41 -77.62 -45.24
CA GLY A 600 41.11 -78.41 -46.27
C GLY A 600 41.24 -79.88 -45.85
N ALA A 601 41.44 -80.78 -46.82
CA ALA A 601 41.73 -82.19 -46.52
C ALA A 601 43.14 -82.31 -45.89
N GLY A 602 43.23 -82.72 -44.63
CA GLY A 602 44.49 -82.83 -43.91
C GLY A 602 44.90 -84.27 -43.62
N VAL A 603 46.12 -84.47 -43.11
CA VAL A 603 46.60 -85.78 -42.64
C VAL A 603 47.24 -85.64 -41.27
N VAL A 604 46.82 -86.50 -40.35
CA VAL A 604 47.49 -86.71 -39.07
C VAL A 604 48.60 -87.74 -39.26
N ILE A 605 49.81 -87.34 -38.93
CA ILE A 605 51.03 -88.13 -39.00
C ILE A 605 51.42 -88.46 -37.57
N MET A 606 51.23 -89.72 -37.18
CA MET A 606 51.65 -90.24 -35.89
C MET A 606 52.99 -90.97 -36.05
N MET A 607 53.95 -90.62 -35.23
CA MET A 607 55.35 -91.05 -35.30
C MET A 607 55.72 -91.66 -33.96
N GLU A 608 55.91 -92.97 -33.95
CA GLU A 608 56.22 -93.75 -32.76
C GLU A 608 57.60 -94.41 -32.94
N ALA A 609 58.55 -94.12 -32.05
CA ALA A 609 59.82 -94.82 -32.03
C ALA A 609 59.63 -96.25 -31.51
N LEU A 610 59.95 -97.24 -32.33
CA LEU A 610 59.97 -98.64 -31.93
C LEU A 610 61.29 -98.89 -31.18
N SER A 611 61.18 -99.09 -29.88
CA SER A 611 62.31 -99.55 -29.07
C SER A 611 62.57 -101.02 -29.42
N GLY A 612 63.81 -101.35 -29.78
CA GLY A 612 64.28 -102.74 -29.88
C GLY A 612 64.44 -103.37 -28.51
#